data_AF-A0A954W9W8-F1
#
_entry.id   AF-A0A954W9W8-F1
#
_cell.length_a   1.000
_cell.length_b   1.000
_cell.length_c   1.000
_cell.angle_alpha   90.00
_cell.angle_beta   90.00
_cell.angle_gamma   90.00
#
_symmetry.space_group_name_H-M   'P 1'
#
loop_
_entity.id
_entity.type
_entity.pdbx_description
1 polymer ?
#
loop_
_entity_poly.entity_id
_entity_poly.type
_entity_poly.pdbx_seq_one_letter_code
_entity_poly.pdbx_strand_id
1 'polypeptide(L)'
;MTSNQPHSPDSQPNNAAAFQFGLRSLVYSMAMLGASLALLGVPGVLVAALIVSFWAVVFVKSSRWRITSRVCLLILLFLCVAYSLLLSDAPLARNAALRAQCANNLKQIAIALHTYHGIHQTLPPAYTVDANGRRMHSWRVLLLPALGRMDLYDRYHLDEPWDGPHNRQLHSEIVEQYRCPAARQSAAGATHTNYVAVIGPGTVWPGAESIAFRDIADGTAYTMMIVESDSEQIHWMEPRDLDVEQAVRLLGSAEWNDAVHVREDLWYREIVGRHIVLADRGLRFIPRISEEAADQLIGIDNGYVGLGMLDAYALPVARKLRYGNVVRLSVFLLLVFLPVAWVWISARRDSRNELANT
;
A
#
# COMPACT_ATOMS: atom_id res chain seq x y z
N MET A 1 -53.25 -76.35 -20.65
CA MET A 1 -52.12 -76.77 -21.51
C MET A 1 -52.09 -75.82 -22.70
N THR A 2 -51.55 -74.60 -22.58
CA THR A 2 -50.13 -74.19 -22.75
C THR A 2 -49.56 -74.47 -24.14
N SER A 3 -49.27 -73.41 -24.89
CA SER A 3 -47.98 -73.16 -25.58
C SER A 3 -48.16 -72.04 -26.63
N ASN A 4 -47.93 -70.77 -26.27
CA ASN A 4 -46.67 -70.03 -26.42
C ASN A 4 -46.20 -69.84 -27.89
N GLN A 5 -46.42 -68.61 -28.39
CA GLN A 5 -45.68 -67.98 -29.49
C GLN A 5 -44.39 -67.34 -28.93
N PRO A 6 -43.24 -67.39 -29.61
CA PRO A 6 -42.05 -66.68 -29.18
C PRO A 6 -42.02 -65.24 -29.70
N HIS A 7 -41.89 -64.29 -28.77
CA HIS A 7 -41.56 -62.88 -29.04
C HIS A 7 -40.13 -62.74 -29.57
N SER A 8 -39.98 -61.91 -30.61
CA SER A 8 -38.70 -61.37 -31.11
C SER A 8 -37.98 -60.56 -30.02
N PRO A 9 -36.65 -60.68 -29.85
CA PRO A 9 -35.91 -59.85 -28.90
C PRO A 9 -35.79 -58.43 -29.44
N ASP A 10 -36.30 -57.48 -28.65
CA ASP A 10 -36.12 -56.04 -28.82
C ASP A 10 -34.64 -55.69 -28.99
N SER A 11 -34.36 -54.88 -30.01
CA SER A 11 -33.12 -54.14 -30.17
C SER A 11 -32.91 -53.22 -28.96
N GLN A 12 -31.94 -53.56 -28.10
CA GLN A 12 -31.47 -52.65 -27.07
C GLN A 12 -30.93 -51.35 -27.72
N PRO A 13 -31.36 -50.16 -27.28
CA PRO A 13 -30.71 -48.93 -27.71
C PRO A 13 -29.30 -48.90 -27.12
N ASN A 14 -28.30 -48.77 -27.99
CA ASN A 14 -26.90 -48.56 -27.65
C ASN A 14 -26.76 -47.38 -26.67
N ASN A 15 -26.64 -47.68 -25.38
CA ASN A 15 -26.26 -46.73 -24.32
C ASN A 15 -24.75 -46.43 -24.35
N ALA A 16 -24.21 -46.10 -25.54
CA ALA A 16 -22.79 -45.84 -25.75
C ALA A 16 -22.54 -44.40 -26.20
N ALA A 17 -22.83 -43.44 -25.33
CA ALA A 17 -22.15 -42.14 -25.24
C ALA A 17 -22.67 -41.35 -24.02
N ALA A 18 -22.74 -42.01 -22.86
CA ALA A 18 -23.00 -41.32 -21.60
C ALA A 18 -21.78 -40.47 -21.25
N PHE A 19 -21.89 -39.18 -21.54
CA PHE A 19 -21.17 -38.05 -20.96
C PHE A 19 -19.97 -38.39 -20.03
N GLN A 20 -18.76 -38.47 -20.57
CA GLN A 20 -17.55 -38.53 -19.74
C GLN A 20 -17.22 -37.12 -19.23
N PHE A 21 -17.79 -36.75 -18.08
CA PHE A 21 -17.18 -35.75 -17.20
C PHE A 21 -15.88 -36.36 -16.66
N GLY A 22 -14.85 -36.43 -17.50
CA GLY A 22 -13.57 -37.03 -17.15
C GLY A 22 -12.82 -36.16 -16.14
N LEU A 23 -11.99 -36.79 -15.32
CA LEU A 23 -11.08 -36.13 -14.37
C LEU A 23 -10.35 -34.91 -14.99
N ARG A 24 -10.05 -34.98 -16.29
CA ARG A 24 -9.39 -33.91 -17.07
C ARG A 24 -10.20 -32.60 -17.12
N SER A 25 -11.52 -32.68 -17.32
CA SER A 25 -12.39 -31.49 -17.40
C SER A 25 -12.54 -30.80 -16.05
N LEU A 26 -12.53 -31.57 -14.97
CA LEU A 26 -12.58 -31.09 -13.59
C LEU A 26 -11.25 -30.46 -13.15
N VAL A 27 -10.12 -31.10 -13.50
CA VAL A 27 -8.79 -30.53 -13.27
C VAL A 27 -8.62 -29.21 -14.01
N TYR A 28 -9.13 -29.12 -15.25
CA TYR A 28 -9.04 -27.90 -16.05
C TYR A 28 -9.90 -26.76 -15.49
N SER A 29 -11.15 -27.03 -15.06
CA SER A 29 -11.99 -26.00 -14.43
C SER A 29 -11.42 -25.53 -13.09
N MET A 30 -10.82 -26.43 -12.29
CA MET A 30 -10.07 -26.06 -11.08
C MET A 30 -8.83 -25.22 -11.40
N ALA A 31 -8.08 -25.54 -12.45
CA ALA A 31 -6.92 -24.76 -12.87
C ALA A 31 -7.31 -23.35 -13.35
N MET A 32 -8.43 -23.22 -14.09
CA MET A 32 -9.00 -21.94 -14.50
C MET A 32 -9.46 -21.09 -13.32
N LEU A 33 -10.14 -21.71 -12.35
CA LEU A 33 -10.60 -21.04 -11.14
C LEU A 33 -9.42 -20.57 -10.29
N GLY A 34 -8.42 -21.44 -10.08
CA GLY A 34 -7.18 -21.10 -9.38
C GLY A 34 -6.38 -19.99 -10.06
N ALA A 35 -6.27 -20.02 -11.40
CA ALA A 35 -5.55 -19.00 -12.15
C ALA A 35 -6.25 -17.63 -12.12
N SER A 36 -7.58 -17.60 -12.17
CA SER A 36 -8.34 -16.34 -12.08
C SER A 36 -8.24 -15.70 -10.69
N LEU A 37 -8.40 -16.52 -9.64
CA LEU A 37 -8.22 -16.13 -8.24
C LEU A 37 -6.82 -15.61 -7.94
N ALA A 38 -5.78 -16.25 -8.49
CA ALA A 38 -4.39 -15.86 -8.28
C ALA A 38 -4.06 -14.45 -8.82
N LEU A 39 -4.88 -13.93 -9.72
CA LEU A 39 -4.51 -12.88 -10.67
C LEU A 39 -5.32 -11.61 -10.47
N LEU A 40 -6.63 -11.79 -10.30
CA LEU A 40 -7.57 -10.72 -10.05
C LEU A 40 -7.99 -10.68 -8.57
N GLY A 41 -7.43 -11.57 -7.75
CA GLY A 41 -7.82 -11.72 -6.36
C GLY A 41 -9.30 -12.09 -6.26
N VAL A 42 -9.98 -11.42 -5.35
CA VAL A 42 -11.40 -11.61 -5.07
C VAL A 42 -12.30 -11.31 -6.29
N PRO A 43 -12.11 -10.23 -7.06
CA PRO A 43 -12.77 -10.02 -8.35
C PRO A 43 -12.59 -11.17 -9.37
N GLY A 44 -11.53 -11.97 -9.24
CA GLY A 44 -11.27 -13.13 -10.10
C GLY A 44 -12.31 -14.23 -10.00
N VAL A 45 -13.07 -14.31 -8.91
CA VAL A 45 -14.14 -15.32 -8.79
C VAL A 45 -15.25 -15.07 -9.81
N LEU A 46 -15.57 -13.81 -10.12
CA LEU A 46 -16.55 -13.44 -11.14
C LEU A 46 -16.14 -13.93 -12.52
N VAL A 47 -14.89 -13.65 -12.87
CA VAL A 47 -14.31 -14.01 -14.16
C VAL A 47 -14.19 -15.54 -14.28
N ALA A 48 -13.74 -16.21 -13.22
CA ALA A 48 -13.70 -17.67 -13.15
C ALA A 48 -15.09 -18.28 -13.35
N ALA A 49 -16.09 -17.77 -12.65
CA ALA A 49 -17.43 -18.33 -12.69
C ALA A 49 -18.12 -18.07 -14.04
N LEU A 50 -17.88 -16.94 -14.71
CA LEU A 50 -18.31 -16.71 -16.09
C LEU A 50 -17.65 -17.70 -17.07
N ILE A 51 -16.35 -17.94 -16.91
CA ILE A 51 -15.59 -18.86 -17.78
C ILE A 51 -16.04 -20.31 -17.57
N VAL A 52 -16.20 -20.74 -16.31
CA VAL A 52 -16.71 -22.07 -15.98
C VAL A 52 -18.14 -22.24 -16.47
N SER A 53 -18.99 -21.19 -16.36
CA SER A 53 -20.35 -21.20 -16.91
C SER A 53 -20.34 -21.36 -18.43
N PHE A 54 -19.49 -20.61 -19.13
CA PHE A 54 -19.33 -20.69 -20.58
C PHE A 54 -18.90 -22.09 -21.02
N TRP A 55 -17.84 -22.64 -20.41
CA TRP A 55 -17.36 -23.97 -20.75
C TRP A 55 -18.32 -25.08 -20.34
N ALA A 56 -19.05 -24.93 -19.23
CA ALA A 56 -20.13 -25.86 -18.86
C ALA A 56 -21.23 -25.88 -19.94
N VAL A 57 -21.60 -24.73 -20.52
CA VAL A 57 -22.57 -24.68 -21.62
C VAL A 57 -22.01 -25.34 -22.89
N VAL A 58 -20.73 -25.11 -23.22
CA VAL A 58 -20.09 -25.69 -24.41
C VAL A 58 -19.94 -27.20 -24.30
N PHE A 59 -19.58 -27.73 -23.13
CA PHE A 59 -19.33 -29.16 -22.95
C PHE A 59 -20.59 -29.96 -22.62
N VAL A 60 -21.64 -29.37 -22.02
CA VAL A 60 -22.88 -30.07 -21.64
C VAL A 60 -23.84 -30.22 -22.83
N LYS A 61 -23.70 -31.31 -23.60
CA LYS A 61 -24.74 -31.80 -24.54
C LYS A 61 -25.73 -32.79 -23.91
N SER A 62 -27.02 -32.48 -24.13
CA SER A 62 -28.26 -33.27 -23.99
C SER A 62 -28.42 -34.22 -22.78
N SER A 63 -28.47 -33.68 -21.56
CA SER A 63 -29.04 -34.40 -20.41
C SER A 63 -30.16 -33.62 -19.73
N ARG A 64 -31.13 -34.37 -19.20
CA ARG A 64 -32.37 -33.96 -18.49
C ARG A 64 -32.11 -33.02 -17.30
N TRP A 65 -30.86 -32.99 -16.85
CA TRP A 65 -30.33 -32.19 -15.74
C TRP A 65 -29.89 -30.76 -16.15
N ARG A 66 -30.23 -30.33 -17.38
CA ARG A 66 -29.88 -29.00 -17.94
C ARG A 66 -30.34 -27.83 -17.08
N ILE A 67 -31.53 -27.89 -16.47
CA ILE A 67 -32.07 -26.77 -15.71
C ILE A 67 -31.42 -26.71 -14.33
N THR A 68 -31.37 -27.84 -13.63
CA THR A 68 -30.79 -27.92 -12.28
C THR A 68 -29.31 -27.56 -12.26
N SER A 69 -28.53 -28.07 -13.23
CA SER A 69 -27.10 -27.73 -13.34
C SER A 69 -26.88 -26.23 -13.62
N ARG A 70 -27.69 -25.61 -14.49
CA ARG A 70 -27.64 -24.17 -14.76
C ARG A 70 -28.00 -23.34 -13.53
N VAL A 71 -29.04 -23.73 -12.80
CA VAL A 71 -29.48 -23.03 -11.58
C VAL A 71 -28.41 -23.13 -10.48
N CYS A 72 -27.84 -24.32 -10.24
CA CYS A 72 -26.75 -24.47 -9.28
C CYS A 72 -25.52 -23.62 -9.66
N LEU A 73 -25.18 -23.54 -10.95
CA LEU A 73 -24.06 -22.72 -11.43
C LEU A 73 -24.33 -21.24 -11.26
N LEU A 74 -25.56 -20.78 -11.52
CA LEU A 74 -25.97 -19.39 -11.30
C LEU A 74 -25.98 -19.03 -9.81
N ILE A 75 -26.43 -19.94 -8.93
CA ILE A 75 -26.40 -19.75 -7.48
C ILE A 75 -24.95 -19.71 -6.98
N LEU A 76 -24.10 -20.63 -7.44
CA LEU A 76 -22.67 -20.62 -7.10
C LEU A 76 -22.01 -19.33 -7.58
N LEU A 77 -22.27 -18.90 -8.81
CA LEU A 77 -21.83 -17.63 -9.37
C LEU A 77 -22.30 -16.46 -8.50
N PHE A 78 -23.59 -16.41 -8.12
CA PHE A 78 -24.14 -15.36 -7.26
C PHE A 78 -23.50 -15.35 -5.86
N LEU A 79 -23.31 -16.50 -5.23
CA LEU A 79 -22.64 -16.61 -3.93
C LEU A 79 -21.17 -16.19 -4.01
N CYS A 80 -20.49 -16.58 -5.07
CA CYS A 80 -19.14 -16.13 -5.41
C CYS A 80 -19.08 -14.61 -5.61
N VAL A 81 -20.05 -14.01 -6.31
CA VAL A 81 -20.19 -12.55 -6.48
C VAL A 81 -20.39 -11.88 -5.13
N ALA A 82 -21.36 -12.35 -4.34
CA ALA A 82 -21.69 -11.79 -3.04
C ALA A 82 -20.51 -11.88 -2.07
N TYR A 83 -19.85 -13.04 -1.98
CA TYR A 83 -18.65 -13.23 -1.17
C TYR A 83 -17.49 -12.34 -1.65
N SER A 84 -17.38 -12.15 -2.97
CA SER A 84 -16.36 -11.28 -3.53
C SER A 84 -16.59 -9.81 -3.22
N LEU A 85 -17.84 -9.35 -3.30
CA LEU A 85 -18.23 -7.99 -2.93
C LEU A 85 -18.09 -7.75 -1.41
N LEU A 86 -18.37 -8.77 -0.58
CA LEU A 86 -18.21 -8.69 0.87
C LEU A 86 -16.74 -8.67 1.32
N LEU A 87 -15.83 -9.19 0.51
CA LEU A 87 -14.38 -9.20 0.77
C LEU A 87 -13.60 -8.15 -0.04
N SER A 88 -14.26 -7.42 -0.95
CA SER A 88 -13.59 -6.49 -1.87
C SER A 88 -13.04 -5.27 -1.14
N ASP A 89 -11.72 -5.06 -1.32
CA ASP A 89 -10.97 -3.81 -1.15
C ASP A 89 -10.56 -3.33 0.25
N ALA A 90 -10.14 -4.26 1.11
CA ALA A 90 -9.36 -3.89 2.29
C ALA A 90 -8.07 -3.07 2.00
N PRO A 91 -7.28 -3.28 0.91
CA PRO A 91 -5.98 -2.61 0.81
C PRO A 91 -6.06 -1.10 0.57
N LEU A 92 -6.95 -0.64 -0.32
CA LEU A 92 -7.09 0.79 -0.62
C LEU A 92 -7.66 1.56 0.58
N ALA A 93 -8.72 1.01 1.19
CA ALA A 93 -9.31 1.56 2.40
C ALA A 93 -8.32 1.54 3.58
N ARG A 94 -7.56 0.46 3.77
CA ARG A 94 -6.51 0.35 4.79
C ARG A 94 -5.39 1.36 4.54
N ASN A 95 -4.87 1.47 3.32
CA ASN A 95 -3.82 2.42 3.00
C ASN A 95 -4.28 3.87 3.21
N ALA A 96 -5.54 4.17 2.87
CA ALA A 96 -6.14 5.47 3.17
C ALA A 96 -6.27 5.71 4.69
N ALA A 97 -6.69 4.70 5.46
CA ALA A 97 -6.77 4.78 6.92
C ALA A 97 -5.40 4.95 7.59
N LEU A 98 -4.38 4.19 7.16
CA LEU A 98 -3.00 4.31 7.64
C LEU A 98 -2.43 5.70 7.32
N ARG A 99 -2.69 6.22 6.11
CA ARG A 99 -2.32 7.58 5.72
C ARG A 99 -3.00 8.63 6.62
N ALA A 100 -4.30 8.47 6.90
CA ALA A 100 -5.03 9.35 7.81
C ALA A 100 -4.48 9.28 9.24
N GLN A 101 -4.01 8.12 9.68
CA GLN A 101 -3.34 7.97 10.97
C GLN A 101 -1.98 8.69 11.00
N CYS A 102 -1.17 8.56 9.95
CA CYS A 102 0.08 9.31 9.85
C CYS A 102 -0.15 10.83 9.87
N ALA A 103 -1.18 11.30 9.16
CA ALA A 103 -1.62 12.70 9.20
C ALA A 103 -2.03 13.14 10.61
N ASN A 104 -2.71 12.28 11.38
CA ASN A 104 -3.13 12.58 12.74
C ASN A 104 -1.94 12.65 13.71
N ASN A 105 -0.95 11.78 13.56
CA ASN A 105 0.28 11.80 14.36
C ASN A 105 1.07 13.09 14.13
N LEU A 106 1.23 13.51 12.88
CA LEU A 106 1.83 14.82 12.55
C LEU A 106 1.06 16.01 13.11
N LYS A 107 -0.28 15.97 13.09
CA LYS A 107 -1.10 17.01 13.73
C LYS A 107 -0.84 17.09 15.24
N GLN A 108 -0.68 15.97 15.92
CA GLN A 108 -0.33 15.95 17.35
C GLN A 108 1.06 16.56 17.59
N ILE A 109 2.05 16.23 16.74
CA ILE A 109 3.38 16.85 16.79
C ILE A 109 3.29 18.37 16.57
N ALA A 110 2.53 18.81 15.56
CA ALA A 110 2.34 20.23 15.27
C ALA A 110 1.73 20.97 16.47
N ILE A 111 0.70 20.38 17.09
CA ILE A 111 0.11 20.95 18.32
C ILE A 111 1.15 21.00 19.44
N ALA A 112 1.94 19.94 19.65
CA ALA A 112 2.98 19.91 20.67
C ALA A 112 4.06 20.97 20.45
N LEU A 113 4.49 21.21 19.21
CA LEU A 113 5.43 22.29 18.85
C LEU A 113 4.87 23.67 19.22
N HIS A 114 3.59 23.93 18.92
CA HIS A 114 2.94 25.19 19.29
C HIS A 114 2.72 25.33 20.80
N THR A 115 2.43 24.23 21.50
CA THR A 115 2.35 24.22 22.97
C THR A 115 3.70 24.56 23.57
N TYR A 116 4.79 23.96 23.08
CA TYR A 116 6.15 24.29 23.48
C TYR A 116 6.45 25.77 23.24
N HIS A 117 6.17 26.29 22.05
CA HIS A 117 6.33 27.71 21.74
C HIS A 117 5.48 28.62 22.66
N GLY A 118 4.26 28.21 23.01
CA GLY A 118 3.41 28.97 23.93
C GLY A 118 4.03 29.14 25.32
N ILE A 119 4.80 28.14 25.77
CA ILE A 119 5.46 28.13 27.09
C ILE A 119 6.84 28.81 27.01
N HIS A 120 7.65 28.46 26.02
CA HIS A 120 9.06 28.87 25.91
C HIS A 120 9.29 30.11 25.03
N GLN A 121 8.25 30.60 24.35
CA GLN A 121 8.29 31.74 23.41
C GLN A 121 9.19 31.53 22.17
N THR A 122 9.73 30.32 22.01
CA THR A 122 10.50 29.85 20.86
C THR A 122 10.11 28.41 20.55
N LEU A 123 10.37 27.97 19.32
CA LEU A 123 10.37 26.55 18.99
C LEU A 123 11.49 25.81 19.75
N PRO A 124 11.36 24.49 19.97
CA PRO A 124 12.47 23.71 20.52
C PRO A 124 13.66 23.77 19.57
N PRO A 125 14.90 23.78 20.06
CA PRO A 125 16.06 23.59 19.20
C PRO A 125 16.00 22.19 18.58
N ALA A 126 16.64 21.99 17.42
CA ALA A 126 16.69 20.67 16.78
C ALA A 126 17.32 19.63 17.71
N TYR A 127 18.34 20.07 18.43
CA TYR A 127 18.97 19.32 19.50
C TYR A 127 19.55 20.24 20.57
N THR A 128 19.64 19.77 21.80
CA THR A 128 20.43 20.47 22.83
C THR A 128 21.91 20.06 22.74
N VAL A 129 22.80 20.87 23.32
CA VAL A 129 24.24 20.58 23.39
C VAL A 129 24.77 20.73 24.81
N ASP A 130 25.82 19.98 25.14
CA ASP A 130 26.58 20.18 26.38
C ASP A 130 27.59 21.33 26.25
N ALA A 131 28.35 21.60 27.32
CA ALA A 131 29.38 22.64 27.35
C ALA A 131 30.51 22.43 26.32
N ASN A 132 30.69 21.21 25.81
CA ASN A 132 31.69 20.86 24.79
C ASN A 132 31.10 20.84 23.37
N GLY A 133 29.82 21.21 23.20
CA GLY A 133 29.11 21.18 21.93
C GLY A 133 28.65 19.80 21.49
N ARG A 134 28.72 18.78 22.37
CA ARG A 134 28.19 17.44 22.06
C ARG A 134 26.67 17.51 22.05
N ARG A 135 26.03 16.95 21.01
CA ARG A 135 24.57 16.82 20.94
C ARG A 135 24.05 15.90 22.05
N MET A 136 23.07 16.39 22.80
CA MET A 136 22.53 15.72 23.99
C MET A 136 21.14 15.13 23.72
N HIS A 137 20.15 15.96 23.41
CA HIS A 137 18.75 15.54 23.31
C HIS A 137 18.09 16.03 22.02
N SER A 138 17.23 15.21 21.43
CA SER A 138 16.40 15.61 20.28
C SER A 138 15.25 16.52 20.70
N TRP A 139 14.81 17.40 19.79
CA TRP A 139 13.53 18.13 19.89
C TRP A 139 12.35 17.22 20.27
N ARG A 140 12.37 15.95 19.83
CA ARG A 140 11.35 14.96 20.13
C ARG A 140 11.25 14.65 21.63
N VAL A 141 12.37 14.60 22.33
CA VAL A 141 12.38 14.40 23.79
C VAL A 141 11.74 15.59 24.50
N LEU A 142 12.05 16.82 24.05
CA LEU A 142 11.52 18.06 24.62
C LEU A 142 10.00 18.21 24.44
N LEU A 143 9.42 17.52 23.45
CA LEU A 143 7.98 17.54 23.20
C LEU A 143 7.19 16.48 23.97
N LEU A 144 7.82 15.52 24.64
CA LEU A 144 7.11 14.46 25.36
C LEU A 144 6.05 15.01 26.35
N PRO A 145 6.32 16.07 27.15
CA PRO A 145 5.30 16.66 28.01
C PRO A 145 4.07 17.15 27.24
N ALA A 146 4.30 17.86 26.13
CA ALA A 146 3.25 18.40 25.28
C ALA A 146 2.48 17.31 24.49
N LEU A 147 3.06 16.12 24.34
CA LEU A 147 2.41 14.93 23.79
C LEU A 147 1.70 14.09 24.86
N GLY A 148 1.68 14.54 26.12
CA GLY A 148 1.07 13.79 27.23
C GLY A 148 1.89 12.60 27.72
N ARG A 149 3.19 12.56 27.42
CA ARG A 149 4.13 11.48 27.80
C ARG A 149 5.03 11.87 28.97
N MET A 150 4.43 12.45 30.02
CA MET A 150 5.14 12.79 31.25
C MET A 150 5.76 11.55 31.93
N ASP A 151 5.09 10.40 31.83
CA ASP A 151 5.58 9.10 32.31
C ASP A 151 6.98 8.75 31.79
N LEU A 152 7.22 9.04 30.53
CA LEU A 152 8.48 8.75 29.85
C LEU A 152 9.49 9.88 30.05
N TYR A 153 9.01 11.13 30.07
CA TYR A 153 9.86 12.30 30.30
C TYR A 153 10.48 12.28 31.70
N ASP A 154 9.73 11.93 32.73
CA ASP A 154 10.21 11.86 34.12
C ASP A 154 11.27 10.76 34.33
N ARG A 155 11.27 9.72 33.50
CA ARG A 155 12.28 8.65 33.49
C ARG A 155 13.52 8.98 32.68
N TYR A 156 13.44 10.00 31.82
CA TYR A 156 14.51 10.39 30.92
C TYR A 156 15.47 11.37 31.63
N HIS A 157 16.76 11.08 31.55
CA HIS A 157 17.80 11.86 32.21
C HIS A 157 18.35 12.94 31.27
N LEU A 158 18.04 14.20 31.55
CA LEU A 158 18.50 15.37 30.77
C LEU A 158 19.94 15.81 31.11
N ASP A 159 20.56 15.20 32.11
CA ASP A 159 21.93 15.47 32.54
C ASP A 159 22.97 14.58 31.84
N GLU A 160 22.53 13.61 31.04
CA GLU A 160 23.38 12.72 30.25
C GLU A 160 22.91 12.66 28.79
N PRO A 161 23.76 12.27 27.81
CA PRO A 161 23.34 12.19 26.41
C PRO A 161 22.23 11.14 26.21
N TRP A 162 21.50 11.23 25.09
CA TRP A 162 20.43 10.30 24.76
C TRP A 162 20.82 8.82 24.74
N ASP A 163 22.10 8.52 24.47
CA ASP A 163 22.67 7.16 24.43
C ASP A 163 23.43 6.80 25.72
N GLY A 164 23.28 7.62 26.77
CA GLY A 164 23.84 7.44 28.10
C GLY A 164 23.34 6.19 28.83
N PRO A 165 23.96 5.82 29.97
CA PRO A 165 23.68 4.57 30.68
C PRO A 165 22.24 4.44 31.18
N HIS A 166 21.57 5.54 31.55
CA HIS A 166 20.17 5.53 31.98
C HIS A 166 19.24 5.62 30.77
N ASN A 167 19.48 6.56 29.86
CA ASN A 167 18.62 6.78 28.68
C ASN A 167 18.61 5.59 27.72
N ARG A 168 19.72 4.82 27.64
CA ARG A 168 19.77 3.60 26.82
C ARG A 168 18.73 2.55 27.24
N GLN A 169 18.34 2.54 28.51
CA GLN A 169 17.32 1.63 29.03
C GLN A 169 15.92 1.95 28.46
N LEU A 170 15.74 3.15 27.90
CA LEU A 170 14.50 3.60 27.26
C LEU A 170 14.49 3.35 25.74
N HIS A 171 15.54 2.76 25.15
CA HIS A 171 15.62 2.55 23.69
C HIS A 171 14.54 1.61 23.13
N SER A 172 13.87 0.82 23.99
CA SER A 172 12.72 -0.01 23.61
C SER A 172 11.37 0.69 23.77
N GLU A 173 11.34 1.90 24.37
CA GLU A 173 10.10 2.65 24.58
C GLU A 173 9.58 3.20 23.24
N ILE A 174 8.28 3.06 23.01
CA ILE A 174 7.64 3.45 21.76
C ILE A 174 6.77 4.68 22.01
N VAL A 175 6.90 5.65 21.12
CA VAL A 175 6.04 6.85 21.07
C VAL A 175 5.30 6.82 19.73
N GLU A 176 4.05 6.38 19.75
CA GLU A 176 3.26 6.17 18.53
C GLU A 176 3.08 7.45 17.71
N GLN A 177 3.11 8.61 18.36
CA GLN A 177 3.06 9.91 17.68
C GLN A 177 4.27 10.16 16.76
N TYR A 178 5.41 9.51 17.00
CA TYR A 178 6.60 9.64 16.14
C TYR A 178 6.64 8.67 14.96
N ARG A 179 5.65 7.78 14.84
CA ARG A 179 5.64 6.71 13.84
C ARG A 179 4.57 6.94 12.79
N CYS A 180 4.87 6.59 11.55
CA CYS A 180 3.87 6.54 10.48
C CYS A 180 3.49 5.07 10.23
N PRO A 181 2.24 4.65 10.53
CA PRO A 181 1.78 3.28 10.31
C PRO A 181 1.79 2.82 8.85
N ALA A 182 1.86 3.76 7.89
CA ALA A 182 1.98 3.45 6.47
C ALA A 182 3.42 3.19 6.02
N ALA A 183 4.42 3.59 6.82
CA ALA A 183 5.83 3.44 6.49
C ALA A 183 6.25 1.96 6.45
N ARG A 184 7.11 1.57 5.49
CA ARG A 184 7.48 0.14 5.33
C ARG A 184 8.24 -0.37 6.54
N GLN A 185 9.00 0.49 7.19
CA GLN A 185 9.85 0.14 8.34
C GLN A 185 9.09 0.22 9.68
N SER A 186 7.78 0.54 9.66
CA SER A 186 6.90 0.49 10.83
C SER A 186 6.49 -0.95 11.20
N ALA A 187 7.45 -1.86 11.26
CA ALA A 187 7.24 -3.16 11.88
C ALA A 187 6.79 -2.97 13.34
N ALA A 188 5.94 -3.86 13.84
CA ALA A 188 5.53 -3.86 15.25
C ALA A 188 6.79 -3.90 16.14
N GLY A 189 6.97 -2.90 17.01
CA GLY A 189 8.13 -2.78 17.89
C GLY A 189 9.27 -1.88 17.39
N ALA A 190 9.16 -1.24 16.22
CA ALA A 190 10.19 -0.29 15.76
C ALA A 190 10.18 1.00 16.60
N THR A 191 11.34 1.38 17.12
CA THR A 191 11.57 2.60 17.93
C THR A 191 12.10 3.78 17.10
N HIS A 192 12.08 3.63 15.78
CA HIS A 192 12.50 4.67 14.86
C HIS A 192 11.37 5.67 14.59
N THR A 193 11.72 6.93 14.37
CA THR A 193 10.79 7.97 13.95
C THR A 193 10.61 7.98 12.43
N ASN A 194 9.41 8.35 11.98
CA ASN A 194 9.15 8.66 10.58
C ASN A 194 8.93 10.16 10.34
N TYR A 195 9.03 10.98 11.38
CA TYR A 195 8.83 12.42 11.31
C TYR A 195 10.11 13.11 11.72
N VAL A 196 10.68 13.85 10.79
CA VAL A 196 12.01 14.44 10.92
C VAL A 196 11.97 15.93 10.60
N ALA A 197 12.82 16.67 11.28
CA ALA A 197 13.10 18.07 10.99
C ALA A 197 14.10 18.19 9.83
N VAL A 198 14.28 19.42 9.32
CA VAL A 198 15.34 19.75 8.36
C VAL A 198 16.29 20.74 9.00
N ILE A 199 17.47 20.25 9.39
CA ILE A 199 18.45 21.00 10.16
C ILE A 199 19.41 21.73 9.22
N GLY A 200 19.56 23.02 9.45
CA GLY A 200 20.55 23.82 8.74
C GLY A 200 20.39 25.31 8.98
N PRO A 201 21.40 26.13 8.66
CA PRO A 201 21.25 27.58 8.63
C PRO A 201 20.11 27.97 7.69
N GLY A 202 19.31 28.97 8.09
CA GLY A 202 18.17 29.44 7.28
C GLY A 202 16.95 28.51 7.27
N THR A 203 16.91 27.49 8.13
CA THR A 203 15.69 26.67 8.32
C THR A 203 15.02 26.98 9.65
N VAL A 204 13.84 26.41 9.87
CA VAL A 204 13.16 26.46 11.18
C VAL A 204 13.99 25.80 12.29
N TRP A 205 14.97 24.96 11.92
CA TRP A 205 15.78 24.15 12.81
C TRP A 205 17.27 24.46 12.60
N PRO A 206 17.78 25.62 13.06
CA PRO A 206 19.17 26.03 12.83
C PRO A 206 20.21 25.12 13.52
N GLY A 207 19.77 24.24 14.42
CA GLY A 207 20.62 23.29 15.14
C GLY A 207 20.39 23.38 16.64
N ALA A 208 21.41 23.83 17.36
CA ALA A 208 21.34 24.04 18.81
C ALA A 208 20.58 25.31 19.21
N GLU A 209 20.40 26.24 18.27
CA GLU A 209 19.65 27.47 18.47
C GLU A 209 18.14 27.25 18.28
N SER A 210 17.36 28.14 18.88
CA SER A 210 15.91 28.17 18.78
C SER A 210 15.47 29.45 18.09
N ILE A 211 14.45 29.36 17.24
CA ILE A 211 13.80 30.54 16.64
C ILE A 211 12.35 30.65 17.12
N ALA A 212 11.75 31.83 16.99
CA ALA A 212 10.32 32.05 17.19
C ALA A 212 9.58 32.08 15.85
N PHE A 213 8.25 31.90 15.87
CA PHE A 213 7.45 31.98 14.64
C PHE A 213 7.55 33.33 13.93
N ARG A 214 7.82 34.41 14.67
CA ARG A 214 8.03 35.76 14.11
C ARG A 214 9.32 35.89 13.28
N ASP A 215 10.26 34.97 13.45
CA ASP A 215 11.54 34.99 12.75
C ASP A 215 11.43 34.29 11.36
N ILE A 216 10.27 33.71 11.04
CA ILE A 216 9.98 33.08 9.75
C ILE A 216 9.47 34.15 8.76
N ALA A 217 10.38 34.70 7.96
CA ALA A 217 10.11 35.82 7.05
C ALA A 217 9.19 35.44 5.88
N ASP A 218 9.30 34.23 5.35
CA ASP A 218 8.48 33.72 4.23
C ASP A 218 7.02 33.41 4.64
N GLY A 219 6.74 33.47 5.94
CA GLY A 219 5.41 33.26 6.51
C GLY A 219 5.15 31.82 6.94
N THR A 220 4.52 31.67 8.10
CA THR A 220 4.32 30.37 8.74
C THR A 220 3.46 29.39 7.94
N ALA A 221 2.63 29.90 7.02
CA ALA A 221 1.74 29.09 6.18
C ALA A 221 2.44 28.48 4.96
N TYR A 222 3.73 28.77 4.73
CA TYR A 222 4.49 28.30 3.58
C TYR A 222 5.80 27.61 3.96
N THR A 223 6.31 27.85 5.17
CA THR A 223 7.54 27.19 5.64
C THR A 223 7.24 25.85 6.32
N MET A 224 7.92 24.80 5.88
CA MET A 224 7.85 23.45 6.44
C MET A 224 8.69 23.33 7.71
N MET A 225 8.11 22.71 8.74
CA MET A 225 8.80 22.34 9.96
C MET A 225 9.21 20.87 9.97
N ILE A 226 8.28 19.97 9.63
CA ILE A 226 8.49 18.52 9.78
C ILE A 226 8.06 17.82 8.49
N VAL A 227 8.83 16.81 8.09
CA VAL A 227 8.57 15.98 6.91
C VAL A 227 8.51 14.50 7.28
N GLU A 228 7.65 13.76 6.59
CA GLU A 228 7.64 12.30 6.64
C GLU A 228 8.85 11.70 5.91
N SER A 229 9.54 10.78 6.58
CA SER A 229 10.63 9.96 6.03
C SER A 229 10.49 8.49 6.45
N ASP A 230 10.86 7.57 5.56
CA ASP A 230 10.89 6.12 5.84
C ASP A 230 12.32 5.55 5.74
N SER A 231 13.35 6.30 5.35
CA SER A 231 14.67 5.72 5.02
C SER A 231 15.75 5.87 6.10
N GLU A 232 15.63 6.84 7.01
CA GLU A 232 16.76 7.30 7.82
C GLU A 232 17.09 6.48 9.07
N GLN A 233 16.22 5.52 9.46
CA GLN A 233 16.39 4.68 10.65
C GLN A 233 16.88 5.48 11.88
N ILE A 234 16.25 6.62 12.14
CA ILE A 234 16.58 7.50 13.27
C ILE A 234 15.80 7.04 14.49
N HIS A 235 16.48 6.75 15.59
CA HIS A 235 15.81 6.47 16.85
C HIS A 235 15.11 7.74 17.37
N TRP A 236 13.90 7.66 17.93
CA TRP A 236 13.15 8.88 18.31
C TRP A 236 13.87 9.76 19.35
N MET A 237 14.71 9.18 20.22
CA MET A 237 15.58 9.92 21.16
C MET A 237 16.85 10.52 20.56
N GLU A 238 17.26 10.05 19.37
CA GLU A 238 18.52 10.45 18.74
C GLU A 238 18.45 11.90 18.23
N PRO A 239 19.41 12.78 18.59
CA PRO A 239 19.51 14.17 18.15
C PRO A 239 20.07 14.29 16.72
N ARG A 240 19.48 13.51 15.81
CA ARG A 240 19.77 13.50 14.38
C ARG A 240 18.46 13.66 13.62
N ASP A 241 18.50 14.48 12.58
CA ASP A 241 17.46 14.65 11.57
C ASP A 241 18.16 14.87 10.22
N LEU A 242 17.40 15.27 9.20
CA LEU A 242 17.93 15.51 7.85
C LEU A 242 18.68 16.83 7.79
N ASP A 243 19.78 16.88 7.04
CA ASP A 243 20.29 18.15 6.53
C ASP A 243 19.46 18.66 5.33
N VAL A 244 19.69 19.91 4.91
CA VAL A 244 18.96 20.54 3.80
C VAL A 244 19.13 19.75 2.50
N GLU A 245 20.33 19.25 2.20
CA GLU A 245 20.61 18.52 0.96
C GLU A 245 19.88 17.17 0.93
N GLN A 246 19.90 16.44 2.05
CA GLN A 246 19.14 15.21 2.26
C GLN A 246 17.64 15.45 2.13
N ALA A 247 17.12 16.55 2.70
CA ALA A 247 15.70 16.89 2.62
C ALA A 247 15.27 17.25 1.19
N VAL A 248 16.06 18.05 0.46
CA VAL A 248 15.81 18.37 -0.95
C VAL A 248 15.80 17.10 -1.80
N ARG A 249 16.80 16.22 -1.64
CA ARG A 249 16.81 14.91 -2.32
C ARG A 249 15.58 14.08 -1.98
N LEU A 250 15.21 14.02 -0.71
CA LEU A 250 14.06 13.25 -0.23
C LEU A 250 12.76 13.73 -0.89
N LEU A 251 12.56 15.05 -0.97
CA LEU A 251 11.37 15.67 -1.57
C LEU A 251 11.27 15.45 -3.09
N GLY A 252 12.42 15.38 -3.78
CA GLY A 252 12.50 15.06 -5.21
C GLY A 252 12.59 13.56 -5.55
N SER A 253 12.87 12.70 -4.58
CA SER A 253 13.26 11.29 -4.80
C SER A 253 12.21 10.45 -5.52
N ALA A 254 12.65 9.67 -6.51
CA ALA A 254 11.87 8.60 -7.15
C ALA A 254 12.13 7.22 -6.51
N GLU A 255 13.00 7.16 -5.50
CA GLU A 255 13.46 5.91 -4.92
C GLU A 255 12.36 5.25 -4.10
N TRP A 256 12.14 3.96 -4.37
CA TRP A 256 11.14 3.17 -3.65
C TRP A 256 11.49 2.98 -2.17
N ASN A 257 12.75 3.21 -1.80
CA ASN A 257 13.21 3.16 -0.43
C ASN A 257 12.87 4.40 0.40
N ASP A 258 12.50 5.49 -0.26
CA ASP A 258 12.08 6.73 0.40
C ASP A 258 10.55 6.89 0.42
N ALA A 259 9.84 5.95 -0.20
CA ALA A 259 8.39 6.01 -0.39
C ALA A 259 7.65 5.61 0.89
N VAL A 260 6.98 6.59 1.50
CA VAL A 260 6.10 6.40 2.67
C VAL A 260 4.71 5.96 2.24
N HIS A 261 4.06 6.74 1.37
CA HIS A 261 2.70 6.45 0.90
C HIS A 261 2.70 5.98 -0.54
N VAL A 262 2.22 4.75 -0.73
CA VAL A 262 2.19 4.09 -2.02
C VAL A 262 0.76 3.67 -2.34
N ARG A 263 0.34 3.92 -3.59
CA ARG A 263 -0.92 3.41 -4.13
C ARG A 263 -0.61 2.19 -4.99
N GLU A 264 -1.40 1.15 -4.80
CA GLU A 264 -1.27 -0.08 -5.56
C GLU A 264 -2.57 -0.33 -6.30
N ASP A 265 -2.46 -0.53 -7.60
CA ASP A 265 -3.53 -1.09 -8.42
C ASP A 265 -3.10 -2.46 -8.98
N LEU A 266 -3.89 -2.98 -9.92
CA LEU A 266 -3.65 -4.29 -10.51
C LEU A 266 -2.32 -4.37 -11.27
N TRP A 267 -1.87 -3.28 -11.88
CA TRP A 267 -0.73 -3.26 -12.81
C TRP A 267 0.45 -2.51 -12.26
N TYR A 268 0.20 -1.45 -11.50
CA TYR A 268 1.19 -0.49 -11.07
C TYR A 268 1.19 -0.33 -9.56
N ARG A 269 2.40 -0.04 -9.09
CA ARG A 269 2.67 0.55 -7.79
C ARG A 269 3.11 1.98 -8.05
N GLU A 270 2.58 2.95 -7.31
CA GLU A 270 2.81 4.38 -7.52
C GLU A 270 3.22 5.06 -6.21
N ILE A 271 4.33 5.82 -6.23
CA ILE A 271 4.68 6.71 -5.12
C ILE A 271 3.74 7.91 -5.15
N VAL A 272 2.92 8.06 -4.11
CA VAL A 272 1.85 9.08 -4.12
C VAL A 272 2.34 10.40 -3.53
N GLY A 273 3.22 10.34 -2.52
CA GLY A 273 3.72 11.52 -1.84
C GLY A 273 3.99 11.29 -0.36
N ARG A 274 4.09 12.40 0.37
CA ARG A 274 4.39 12.43 1.81
C ARG A 274 3.65 13.58 2.49
N HIS A 275 3.40 13.46 3.78
CA HIS A 275 2.91 14.58 4.56
C HIS A 275 4.05 15.48 5.04
N ILE A 276 3.73 16.76 5.11
CA ILE A 276 4.54 17.80 5.73
C ILE A 276 3.67 18.58 6.73
N VAL A 277 4.32 19.13 7.74
CA VAL A 277 3.74 20.12 8.65
C VAL A 277 4.37 21.45 8.37
N LEU A 278 3.53 22.46 8.17
CA LEU A 278 3.90 23.86 8.03
C LEU A 278 3.91 24.55 9.39
N ALA A 279 4.63 25.66 9.50
CA ALA A 279 4.79 26.42 10.74
C ALA A 279 3.51 27.03 11.32
N ASP A 280 2.40 27.07 10.57
CA ASP A 280 1.08 27.49 11.05
C ASP A 280 0.21 26.34 11.61
N ARG A 281 0.77 25.12 11.72
CA ARG A 281 0.10 23.82 11.97
C ARG A 281 -0.61 23.23 10.74
N GLY A 282 -0.47 23.86 9.59
CA GLY A 282 -1.02 23.39 8.33
C GLY A 282 -0.40 22.05 7.96
N LEU A 283 -1.22 21.00 7.90
CA LEU A 283 -0.80 19.73 7.32
C LEU A 283 -1.03 19.79 5.80
N ARG A 284 -0.04 19.37 5.03
CA ARG A 284 -0.18 19.17 3.57
C ARG A 284 0.33 17.80 3.18
N PHE A 285 -0.31 17.22 2.17
CA PHE A 285 0.19 16.03 1.50
C PHE A 285 0.72 16.48 0.15
N ILE A 286 2.02 16.33 -0.06
CA ILE A 286 2.69 16.84 -1.25
C ILE A 286 3.16 15.66 -2.12
N PRO A 287 3.09 15.81 -3.46
CA PRO A 287 3.74 14.89 -4.37
C PRO A 287 5.26 15.09 -4.32
N ARG A 288 5.98 14.39 -5.19
CA ARG A 288 7.38 14.72 -5.47
C ARG A 288 7.46 16.11 -6.10
N ILE A 289 8.42 16.93 -5.67
CA ILE A 289 8.57 18.32 -6.13
C ILE A 289 9.99 18.59 -6.64
N SER A 290 10.17 19.65 -7.42
CA SER A 290 11.49 20.11 -7.86
C SER A 290 12.37 20.57 -6.70
N GLU A 291 13.69 20.61 -6.92
CA GLU A 291 14.65 21.07 -5.91
C GLU A 291 14.41 22.53 -5.51
N GLU A 292 14.06 23.39 -6.47
CA GLU A 292 13.72 24.80 -6.23
C GLU A 292 12.51 24.95 -5.28
N ALA A 293 11.45 24.17 -5.51
CA ALA A 293 10.28 24.20 -4.64
C ALA A 293 10.57 23.60 -3.26
N ALA A 294 11.45 22.60 -3.19
CA ALA A 294 11.89 22.03 -1.92
C ALA A 294 12.70 23.04 -1.09
N ASP A 295 13.62 23.77 -1.71
CA ASP A 295 14.44 24.78 -1.04
C ASP A 295 13.60 25.91 -0.44
N GLN A 296 12.67 26.46 -1.22
CA GLN A 296 11.72 27.49 -0.76
C GLN A 296 10.77 26.99 0.33
N LEU A 297 10.43 25.70 0.33
CA LEU A 297 9.57 25.11 1.35
C LEU A 297 10.34 24.90 2.68
N ILE A 298 11.64 24.66 2.62
CA ILE A 298 12.52 24.41 3.79
C ILE A 298 12.99 25.73 4.43
N GLY A 299 13.29 26.73 3.61
CA GLY A 299 13.83 28.02 4.03
C GLY A 299 12.85 28.87 4.83
N ILE A 300 13.40 29.72 5.70
CA ILE A 300 12.63 30.74 6.44
C ILE A 300 12.63 32.10 5.73
N ASP A 301 13.58 32.33 4.82
CA ASP A 301 13.82 33.59 4.10
C ASP A 301 14.29 33.39 2.63
N ASN A 302 14.00 32.23 2.03
CA ASN A 302 14.37 31.89 0.65
C ASN A 302 13.26 32.23 -0.37
N GLY A 303 12.18 32.87 0.07
CA GLY A 303 10.96 33.05 -0.70
C GLY A 303 10.01 31.86 -0.53
N TYR A 304 8.78 32.02 -1.02
CA TYR A 304 7.72 31.04 -0.79
C TYR A 304 7.14 30.47 -2.09
N VAL A 305 6.78 29.19 -2.05
CA VAL A 305 5.89 28.58 -3.04
C VAL A 305 4.46 28.69 -2.56
N GLY A 306 3.61 29.37 -3.34
CA GLY A 306 2.17 29.33 -3.11
C GLY A 306 1.68 27.88 -3.19
N LEU A 307 1.04 27.37 -2.14
CA LEU A 307 0.64 25.95 -2.06
C LEU A 307 -0.29 25.49 -3.20
N GLY A 308 -1.06 26.39 -3.80
CA GLY A 308 -1.87 26.13 -5.00
C GLY A 308 -1.07 26.01 -6.30
N MET A 309 0.22 26.33 -6.27
CA MET A 309 1.17 26.17 -7.38
C MET A 309 2.08 24.95 -7.20
N LEU A 310 1.97 24.19 -6.11
CA LEU A 310 2.79 22.98 -5.92
C LEU A 310 2.60 21.96 -7.06
N ASP A 311 1.43 21.95 -7.70
CA ASP A 311 1.17 21.14 -8.89
C ASP A 311 2.05 21.54 -10.09
N ALA A 312 2.44 22.82 -10.20
CA ALA A 312 3.35 23.29 -11.25
C ALA A 312 4.80 22.81 -11.03
N TYR A 313 5.17 22.56 -9.78
CA TYR A 313 6.47 22.03 -9.38
C TYR A 313 6.47 20.51 -9.20
N ALA A 314 5.31 19.85 -9.41
CA ALA A 314 5.17 18.43 -9.22
C ALA A 314 5.95 17.65 -10.29
N LEU A 315 6.81 16.73 -9.84
CA LEU A 315 7.54 15.83 -10.71
C LEU A 315 6.65 14.64 -11.14
N PRO A 316 6.96 13.98 -12.28
CA PRO A 316 6.21 12.81 -12.73
C PRO A 316 6.12 11.72 -11.65
N VAL A 317 4.93 11.12 -11.53
CA VAL A 317 4.66 10.04 -10.58
C VAL A 317 5.56 8.84 -10.93
N ALA A 318 6.36 8.39 -9.94
CA ALA A 318 7.17 7.20 -10.10
C ALA A 318 6.27 5.95 -10.06
N ARG A 319 6.26 5.20 -11.16
CA ARG A 319 5.45 3.99 -11.34
C ARG A 319 6.33 2.77 -11.53
N LYS A 320 5.98 1.66 -10.88
CA LYS A 320 6.63 0.37 -11.06
C LYS A 320 5.62 -0.68 -11.47
N LEU A 321 5.87 -1.32 -12.61
CA LEU A 321 5.03 -2.42 -13.11
C LEU A 321 5.14 -3.62 -12.18
N ARG A 322 3.99 -4.22 -11.85
CA ARG A 322 3.90 -5.45 -11.06
C ARG A 322 4.01 -6.64 -12.00
N TYR A 323 5.24 -6.97 -12.42
CA TYR A 323 5.52 -8.09 -13.34
C TYR A 323 4.88 -9.41 -12.92
N GLY A 324 4.75 -9.66 -11.61
CA GLY A 324 4.02 -10.82 -11.10
C GLY A 324 2.58 -10.90 -11.60
N ASN A 325 1.86 -9.78 -11.69
CA ASN A 325 0.49 -9.73 -12.20
C ASN A 325 0.43 -9.87 -13.72
N VAL A 326 1.44 -9.38 -14.44
CA VAL A 326 1.59 -9.57 -15.89
C VAL A 326 1.80 -11.05 -16.22
N VAL A 327 2.74 -11.72 -15.53
CA VAL A 327 2.99 -13.16 -15.72
C VAL A 327 1.75 -13.97 -15.39
N ARG A 328 1.06 -13.64 -14.29
CA ARG A 328 -0.22 -14.28 -13.95
C ARG A 328 -1.23 -14.09 -15.10
N LEU A 329 -1.41 -12.87 -15.62
CA LEU A 329 -2.26 -12.57 -16.79
C LEU A 329 -1.92 -13.46 -17.99
N SER A 330 -0.64 -13.54 -18.36
CA SER A 330 -0.20 -14.37 -19.48
C SER A 330 -0.53 -15.85 -19.28
N VAL A 331 -0.26 -16.41 -18.09
CA VAL A 331 -0.58 -17.81 -17.76
C VAL A 331 -2.09 -18.06 -17.81
N PHE A 332 -2.89 -17.13 -17.29
CA PHE A 332 -4.34 -17.23 -17.32
C PHE A 332 -4.88 -17.22 -18.75
N LEU A 333 -4.44 -16.28 -19.59
CA LEU A 333 -4.84 -16.23 -20.99
C LEU A 333 -4.48 -17.52 -21.73
N LEU A 334 -3.26 -18.04 -21.52
CA LEU A 334 -2.85 -19.34 -22.09
C LEU A 334 -3.78 -20.47 -21.66
N LEU A 335 -4.12 -20.54 -20.37
CA LEU A 335 -5.05 -21.54 -19.87
C LEU A 335 -6.42 -21.37 -20.54
N VAL A 336 -7.01 -20.16 -20.61
CA VAL A 336 -8.36 -19.92 -21.19
C VAL A 336 -8.47 -20.48 -22.61
N PHE A 337 -7.45 -20.27 -23.44
CA PHE A 337 -7.47 -20.63 -24.86
C PHE A 337 -7.03 -22.06 -25.17
N LEU A 338 -6.42 -22.77 -24.21
CA LEU A 338 -5.90 -24.12 -24.40
C LEU A 338 -6.94 -25.14 -24.94
N PRO A 339 -8.22 -25.13 -24.51
CA PRO A 339 -9.22 -26.06 -25.01
C PRO A 339 -9.73 -25.71 -26.41
N VAL A 340 -9.64 -24.45 -26.84
CA VAL A 340 -10.04 -24.05 -28.20
C VAL A 340 -9.19 -24.76 -29.24
N ALA A 341 -7.89 -24.86 -28.99
CA ALA A 341 -6.98 -25.63 -29.84
C ALA A 341 -7.36 -27.12 -29.87
N TRP A 342 -7.70 -27.71 -28.71
CA TRP A 342 -8.09 -29.13 -28.62
C TRP A 342 -9.41 -29.43 -29.34
N VAL A 343 -10.44 -28.62 -29.12
CA VAL A 343 -11.76 -28.74 -29.78
C VAL A 343 -11.62 -28.62 -31.30
N TRP A 344 -10.74 -27.73 -31.77
CA TRP A 344 -10.49 -27.55 -33.20
C TRP A 344 -9.74 -28.76 -33.80
N ILE A 345 -8.78 -29.33 -33.08
CA ILE A 345 -8.06 -30.54 -33.49
C ILE A 345 -8.99 -31.75 -33.53
N SER A 346 -9.87 -31.94 -32.54
CA SER A 346 -10.80 -33.06 -32.51
C SER A 346 -11.83 -32.97 -33.64
N ALA A 347 -12.38 -31.78 -33.90
CA ALA A 347 -13.33 -31.57 -35.00
C ALA A 347 -12.72 -31.89 -36.37
N ARG A 348 -11.43 -31.57 -36.58
CA ARG A 348 -10.69 -31.96 -37.79
C ARG A 348 -10.45 -33.45 -37.90
N ARG A 349 -10.32 -34.17 -36.78
CA ARG A 349 -10.13 -35.62 -36.78
C ARG A 349 -11.41 -36.35 -37.16
N ASP A 350 -12.54 -35.91 -36.62
CA ASP A 350 -13.83 -36.53 -36.88
C ASP A 350 -14.27 -36.33 -38.34
N SER A 351 -14.08 -35.12 -38.89
CA SER A 351 -14.32 -34.84 -40.32
C SER A 351 -13.41 -35.65 -41.26
N ARG A 352 -12.15 -35.90 -40.90
CA ARG A 352 -11.27 -36.80 -41.66
C ARG A 352 -11.72 -38.26 -41.60
N ASN A 353 -12.22 -38.71 -40.45
CA ASN A 353 -12.69 -40.08 -40.27
C ASN A 353 -14.01 -40.32 -41.00
N GLU A 354 -14.89 -39.31 -41.08
CA GLU A 354 -16.12 -39.38 -41.89
C GLU A 354 -15.79 -39.45 -43.39
N LEU A 355 -14.85 -38.64 -43.87
CA LEU A 355 -14.38 -38.66 -45.27
C LEU A 355 -13.63 -39.96 -45.65
N ALA A 356 -13.05 -40.66 -44.68
CA ALA A 356 -12.36 -41.93 -44.91
C ALA A 356 -13.29 -43.15 -44.88
N ASN A 357 -14.51 -42.99 -44.36
CA ASN A 357 -15.53 -44.04 -44.28
C ASN A 357 -16.66 -43.89 -45.33
N THR A 358 -16.57 -42.87 -46.19
CA THR A 358 -17.37 -42.69 -47.41
C THR A 358 -16.50 -43.00 -48.62
#